data_AF-X1UUE2-F1
#
_entry.id   AF-X1UUE2-F1
#
_cell.length_a   1.000
_cell.length_b   1.000
_cell.length_c   1.000
_cell.angle_alpha   90.00
_cell.angle_beta   90.00
_cell.angle_gamma   90.00
#
_symmetry.space_group_name_H-M   'P 1'
#
loop_
_entity.id
_entity.type
_entity.pdbx_description
1 polymer ?
#
loop_
_entity_poly.entity_id
_entity_poly.type
_entity_poly.pdbx_seq_one_letter_code
_entity_poly.pdbx_strand_id
1 'polypeptide(L)'
;KKGLTIKSDYPRARYLLAECYFQQKEYKLAQIEYERVVTDLEINEYTDDALWGSGWCYYLLEEYEEAAKRFSKLLNDFPDSDLALQAKHKLGKSYFQGNNYPETIEVYQEFLEKYPEYQGEEIEEVYYLLGQAYFRSGKYAEAEEVFKNILSLFPGFELTSEVKYYEGLSLFKENKYEEAIVKLKDLITEAEIEDKKKEEARYLLA
;
A
#
# COMPACT_ATOMS: atom_id res chain seq x y z
N LYS A 1 49.46 14.29 -1.19
CA LYS A 1 48.38 15.02 -1.91
C LYS A 1 47.17 15.06 -0.99
N LYS A 2 47.00 16.17 -0.27
CA LYS A 2 45.86 16.43 0.62
C LYS A 2 44.68 16.93 -0.23
N GLY A 3 43.48 16.49 0.12
CA GLY A 3 42.25 17.28 0.05
C GLY A 3 41.75 17.65 -1.34
N LEU A 4 41.03 16.72 -1.96
CA LEU A 4 39.80 17.05 -2.68
C LEU A 4 38.66 16.40 -1.91
N THR A 5 38.46 16.87 -0.67
CA THR A 5 37.15 16.74 -0.03
C THR A 5 36.25 17.59 -0.90
N ILE A 6 35.43 16.97 -1.75
CA ILE A 6 34.38 17.66 -2.49
C ILE A 6 33.36 18.09 -1.43
N LYS A 7 33.67 19.18 -0.74
CA LYS A 7 32.74 19.91 0.11
C LYS A 7 31.78 20.61 -0.84
N SER A 8 30.73 19.92 -1.22
CA SER A 8 29.62 20.46 -1.98
C SER A 8 28.38 19.64 -1.65
N ASP A 9 28.16 19.41 -0.36
CA ASP A 9 26.88 18.98 0.19
C ASP A 9 25.88 20.10 -0.07
N TYR A 10 25.18 20.01 -1.19
CA TYR A 10 23.95 20.76 -1.42
C TYR A 10 22.80 19.75 -1.36
N PRO A 11 22.36 19.30 -0.16
CA PRO A 11 21.24 18.37 -0.02
C PRO A 11 20.02 18.83 -0.82
N ARG A 12 19.74 20.14 -0.78
CA ARG A 12 18.70 20.77 -1.58
C ARG A 12 18.87 20.58 -3.09
N ALA A 13 20.07 20.80 -3.63
CA ALA A 13 20.30 20.67 -5.07
C ALA A 13 20.20 19.20 -5.53
N ARG A 14 20.68 18.26 -4.70
CA ARG A 14 20.54 16.82 -4.96
C ARG A 14 19.09 16.36 -4.88
N TYR A 15 18.36 16.82 -3.87
CA TYR A 15 16.94 16.57 -3.73
C TYR A 15 16.17 17.08 -4.96
N LEU A 16 16.38 18.34 -5.37
CA LEU A 16 15.73 18.89 -6.57
C LEU A 16 16.12 18.15 -7.86
N LEU A 17 17.37 17.69 -7.97
CA LEU A 17 17.79 16.86 -9.10
C LEU A 17 17.07 15.51 -9.10
N ALA A 18 16.91 14.89 -7.93
CA ALA A 18 16.15 13.66 -7.76
C ALA A 18 14.69 13.85 -8.16
N GLU A 19 14.05 14.94 -7.72
CA GLU A 19 12.69 15.32 -8.14
C GLU A 19 12.60 15.48 -9.67
N CYS A 20 13.57 16.15 -10.30
CA CYS A 20 13.59 16.28 -11.76
C CYS A 20 13.68 14.92 -12.48
N TYR A 21 14.49 14.00 -11.99
CA TYR A 21 14.56 12.64 -12.54
C TYR A 21 13.27 11.85 -12.27
N PHE A 22 12.69 12.03 -11.08
CA PHE A 22 11.45 11.38 -10.68
C PHE A 22 10.29 11.77 -11.61
N GLN A 23 10.13 13.07 -11.88
CA GLN A 23 9.10 13.58 -12.81
C GLN A 23 9.31 13.11 -14.25
N GLN A 24 10.56 12.84 -14.64
CA GLN A 24 10.89 12.23 -15.94
C GLN A 24 10.72 10.71 -15.97
N LYS A 25 10.30 10.10 -14.86
CA LYS A 25 10.17 8.65 -14.66
C LYS A 25 11.50 7.89 -14.73
N GLU A 26 12.62 8.61 -14.60
CA GLU A 26 13.97 8.05 -14.51
C GLU A 26 14.24 7.59 -13.07
N TYR A 27 13.44 6.63 -12.59
CA TYR A 27 13.39 6.27 -11.16
C TYR A 27 14.73 5.78 -10.63
N LYS A 28 15.56 5.13 -11.45
CA LYS A 28 16.89 4.69 -11.02
C LYS A 28 17.85 5.86 -10.77
N LEU A 29 17.79 6.90 -11.60
CA LEU A 29 18.59 8.11 -11.40
C LEU A 29 18.08 8.92 -10.21
N ALA A 30 16.76 9.05 -10.09
CA ALA A 30 16.13 9.69 -8.93
C ALA A 30 16.53 9.00 -7.61
N GLN A 31 16.43 7.67 -7.56
CA GLN A 31 16.84 6.85 -6.42
C GLN A 31 18.29 7.14 -6.00
N ILE A 32 19.23 7.18 -6.95
CA ILE A 32 20.65 7.44 -6.66
C ILE A 32 20.83 8.82 -6.00
N GLU A 33 20.14 9.85 -6.50
CA GLU A 33 20.27 11.20 -5.97
C GLU A 33 19.53 11.39 -4.64
N TYR A 34 18.37 10.76 -4.42
CA TYR A 34 17.71 10.73 -3.11
C TYR A 34 18.58 10.01 -2.08
N GLU A 35 19.13 8.83 -2.41
CA GLU A 35 20.01 8.10 -1.49
C GLU A 35 21.24 8.92 -1.10
N ARG A 36 21.78 9.73 -2.02
CA ARG A 36 22.87 10.64 -1.71
C ARG A 36 22.51 11.73 -0.71
N VAL A 37 21.25 12.16 -0.63
CA VAL A 37 20.75 13.07 0.40
C VAL A 37 20.62 12.35 1.75
N VAL A 38 20.21 11.08 1.72
CA VAL A 38 20.04 10.23 2.91
C VAL A 38 21.39 9.80 3.51
N THR A 39 22.42 9.58 2.69
CA THR A 39 23.74 9.10 3.13
C THR A 39 24.66 10.20 3.68
N ASP A 40 24.29 11.47 3.53
CA ASP A 40 25.09 12.57 4.08
C ASP A 40 25.01 12.56 5.63
N LEU A 41 26.15 12.73 6.30
CA LEU A 41 26.37 12.45 7.73
C LEU A 41 25.57 13.34 8.71
N GLU A 42 24.75 14.27 8.20
CA GLU A 42 23.93 15.19 8.98
C GLU A 42 22.48 15.14 8.48
N ILE A 43 21.58 14.70 9.38
CA ILE A 43 20.14 14.89 9.20
C ILE A 43 19.89 16.36 8.90
N ASN A 44 19.20 16.64 7.80
CA ASN A 44 18.86 17.98 7.35
C ASN A 44 17.36 18.06 7.02
N GLU A 45 16.89 19.27 6.69
CA GLU A 45 15.47 19.55 6.42
C GLU A 45 14.87 18.77 5.23
N TYR A 46 15.69 18.09 4.42
CA TYR A 46 15.25 17.29 3.26
C TYR A 46 15.41 15.78 3.48
N THR A 47 15.85 15.34 4.66
CA THR A 47 16.19 13.93 4.87
C THR A 47 14.95 13.02 4.86
N ASP A 48 13.83 13.45 5.45
CA ASP A 48 12.58 12.70 5.42
C ASP A 48 11.93 12.71 4.02
N ASP A 49 11.89 13.86 3.35
CA ASP A 49 11.48 13.97 1.94
C ASP A 49 12.31 13.05 1.02
N ALA A 50 13.63 13.00 1.22
CA ALA A 50 14.51 12.13 0.44
C ALA A 50 14.34 10.65 0.77
N LEU A 51 14.07 10.29 2.04
CA LEU A 51 13.73 8.92 2.43
C LEU A 51 12.42 8.48 1.77
N TRP A 52 11.42 9.36 1.75
CA TRP A 52 10.16 9.15 1.06
C TRP A 52 10.36 8.94 -0.45
N GLY A 53 11.05 9.88 -1.11
CA GLY A 53 11.35 9.81 -2.53
C GLY A 53 12.14 8.56 -2.90
N SER A 54 13.16 8.21 -2.11
CA SER A 54 13.93 6.98 -2.31
C SER A 54 13.06 5.73 -2.14
N GLY A 55 12.29 5.62 -1.06
CA GLY A 55 11.38 4.50 -0.83
C GLY A 55 10.37 4.32 -1.96
N TRP A 56 9.85 5.44 -2.49
CA TRP A 56 8.92 5.41 -3.61
C TRP A 56 9.59 5.01 -4.93
N CYS A 57 10.81 5.49 -5.19
CA CYS A 57 11.59 5.01 -6.33
C CYS A 57 11.84 3.51 -6.26
N TYR A 58 12.28 2.99 -5.11
CA TYR A 58 12.48 1.55 -4.93
C TYR A 58 11.19 0.77 -5.17
N TYR A 59 10.05 1.25 -4.67
CA TYR A 59 8.75 0.62 -4.89
C TYR A 59 8.40 0.56 -6.39
N LEU A 60 8.59 1.66 -7.12
CA LEU A 60 8.32 1.74 -8.57
C LEU A 60 9.28 0.91 -9.42
N LEU A 61 10.46 0.60 -8.88
CA LEU A 61 11.44 -0.31 -9.48
C LEU A 61 11.21 -1.77 -9.07
N GLU A 62 10.13 -2.06 -8.33
CA GLU A 62 9.78 -3.37 -7.78
C GLU A 62 10.81 -3.94 -6.79
N GLU A 63 11.70 -3.07 -6.28
CA GLU A 63 12.69 -3.36 -5.24
C GLU A 63 12.03 -3.22 -3.85
N TYR A 64 10.98 -4.00 -3.60
CA TYR A 64 10.05 -3.81 -2.48
C TYR A 64 10.68 -3.92 -1.08
N GLU A 65 11.68 -4.78 -0.90
CA GLU A 65 12.40 -4.90 0.38
C GLU A 65 13.18 -3.63 0.71
N GLU A 66 13.83 -3.03 -0.29
CA GLU A 66 14.55 -1.77 -0.11
C GLU A 66 13.59 -0.60 0.10
N ALA A 67 12.44 -0.59 -0.59
CA ALA A 67 11.37 0.37 -0.35
C ALA A 67 10.91 0.33 1.11
N ALA A 68 10.62 -0.86 1.64
CA ALA A 68 10.25 -1.06 3.03
C ALA A 68 11.33 -0.56 4.00
N LYS A 69 12.62 -0.80 3.73
CA LYS A 69 13.73 -0.28 4.55
C LYS A 69 13.72 1.26 4.64
N ARG A 70 13.44 1.96 3.53
CA ARG A 70 13.39 3.44 3.52
C ARG A 70 12.19 4.01 4.23
N PHE A 71 11.00 3.46 4.01
CA PHE A 71 9.80 3.89 4.74
C PHE A 71 9.93 3.61 6.24
N SER A 72 10.44 2.44 6.63
CA SER A 72 10.73 2.13 8.04
C SER A 72 11.74 3.09 8.66
N LYS A 73 12.79 3.47 7.92
CA LYS A 73 13.76 4.46 8.40
C LYS A 73 13.12 5.84 8.59
N LEU A 74 12.26 6.27 7.68
CA LEU A 74 11.50 7.53 7.83
C LEU A 74 10.67 7.51 9.10
N LEU A 75 9.90 6.44 9.33
CA LEU A 75 9.04 6.31 10.51
C LEU A 75 9.82 6.27 11.84
N ASN A 76 11.01 5.67 11.83
CA ASN A 76 11.85 5.55 13.03
C ASN A 76 12.60 6.85 13.34
N ASP A 77 13.17 7.50 12.33
CA ASP A 77 14.01 8.68 12.52
C ASP A 77 13.18 9.97 12.57
N PHE A 78 12.03 10.00 11.90
CA PHE A 78 11.14 11.17 11.75
C PHE A 78 9.66 10.80 12.04
N PRO A 79 9.33 10.31 13.25
CA PRO A 79 7.98 9.85 13.58
C PRO A 79 6.90 10.94 13.52
N ASP A 80 7.30 12.22 13.64
CA ASP A 80 6.41 13.39 13.59
C ASP A 80 6.39 14.07 12.20
N SER A 81 7.04 13.48 11.19
CA SER A 81 7.00 14.02 9.81
C SER A 81 5.57 14.01 9.28
N ASP A 82 5.20 15.03 8.49
CA ASP A 82 3.92 15.07 7.77
C ASP A 82 3.77 13.88 6.81
N LEU A 83 4.88 13.24 6.43
CA LEU A 83 4.94 12.04 5.59
C LEU A 83 4.75 10.74 6.38
N ALA A 84 4.78 10.74 7.71
CA ALA A 84 4.80 9.52 8.52
C ALA A 84 3.56 8.65 8.27
N LEU A 85 2.36 9.23 8.18
CA LEU A 85 1.15 8.46 7.90
C LEU A 85 1.20 7.80 6.52
N GLN A 86 1.59 8.56 5.49
CA GLN A 86 1.72 8.02 4.13
C GLN A 86 2.84 6.98 4.05
N ALA A 87 3.97 7.20 4.73
CA ALA A 87 5.08 6.26 4.80
C ALA A 87 4.68 4.94 5.46
N LYS A 88 3.85 4.97 6.52
CA LYS A 88 3.30 3.77 7.14
C LYS A 88 2.43 2.97 6.17
N HIS A 89 1.58 3.65 5.40
CA HIS A 89 0.80 2.98 4.35
C HIS A 89 1.72 2.36 3.28
N LYS A 90 2.67 3.12 2.74
CA LYS A 90 3.60 2.63 1.71
C LYS A 90 4.52 1.51 2.21
N LEU A 91 4.88 1.50 3.50
CA LEU A 91 5.60 0.41 4.13
C LEU A 91 4.79 -0.89 4.06
N GLY A 92 3.53 -0.87 4.50
CA GLY A 92 2.66 -2.04 4.45
C GLY A 92 2.45 -2.53 3.02
N LYS A 93 2.25 -1.60 2.07
CA LYS A 93 2.11 -1.91 0.65
C LYS A 93 3.39 -2.54 0.07
N SER A 94 4.56 -2.04 0.45
CA SER A 94 5.85 -2.59 0.03
C SER A 94 6.02 -4.02 0.54
N TYR A 95 5.70 -4.28 1.81
CA TYR A 95 5.72 -5.65 2.33
C TYR A 95 4.76 -6.57 1.57
N PHE A 96 3.55 -6.11 1.28
CA PHE A 96 2.56 -6.90 0.56
C PHE A 96 3.05 -7.31 -0.83
N GLN A 97 3.57 -6.35 -1.60
CA GLN A 97 4.10 -6.60 -2.95
C GLN A 97 5.36 -7.49 -2.92
N GLY A 98 6.17 -7.36 -1.86
CA GLY A 98 7.27 -8.28 -1.57
C GLY A 98 6.85 -9.67 -1.09
N ASN A 99 5.54 -9.96 -0.99
CA ASN A 99 4.95 -11.18 -0.42
C ASN A 99 5.28 -11.43 1.06
N ASN A 100 5.66 -10.38 1.79
CA ASN A 100 5.91 -10.38 3.22
C ASN A 100 4.59 -10.11 3.96
N TYR A 101 3.68 -11.07 3.89
CA TYR A 101 2.33 -10.94 4.45
C TYR A 101 2.30 -10.79 5.99
N PRO A 102 3.16 -11.47 6.78
CA PRO A 102 3.21 -11.25 8.23
C PRO A 102 3.53 -9.79 8.61
N GLU A 103 4.51 -9.18 7.96
CA GLU A 103 4.91 -7.79 8.17
C GLU A 103 3.85 -6.81 7.67
N THR A 104 3.16 -7.16 6.57
CA THR A 104 1.99 -6.38 6.09
C THR A 104 0.89 -6.32 7.15
N ILE A 105 0.57 -7.48 7.76
CA ILE A 105 -0.44 -7.58 8.81
C ILE A 105 -0.06 -6.70 9.99
N GLU A 106 1.16 -6.82 10.51
CA GLU A 106 1.63 -6.03 11.65
C GLU A 106 1.54 -4.53 11.38
N VAL A 107 2.04 -4.08 10.23
CA VAL A 107 2.06 -2.66 9.85
C VAL A 107 0.65 -2.08 9.72
N TYR A 108 -0.28 -2.81 9.11
CA TYR A 108 -1.65 -2.32 8.92
C TYR A 108 -2.55 -2.47 10.14
N GLN A 109 -2.33 -3.48 10.99
CA GLN A 109 -2.98 -3.51 12.30
C GLN A 109 -2.56 -2.29 13.13
N GLU A 110 -1.26 -2.00 13.22
CA GLU A 110 -0.76 -0.82 13.94
C GLU A 110 -1.30 0.48 13.32
N PHE A 111 -1.41 0.56 11.99
CA PHE A 111 -2.00 1.72 11.31
C PHE A 111 -3.43 1.97 11.78
N LEU A 112 -4.28 0.93 11.77
CA LEU A 112 -5.68 1.04 12.15
C LEU A 112 -5.87 1.27 13.67
N GLU A 113 -4.97 0.74 14.50
CA GLU A 113 -4.97 0.97 15.95
C GLU A 113 -4.53 2.40 16.31
N LYS A 114 -3.51 2.92 15.63
CA LYS A 114 -2.95 4.26 15.89
C LYS A 114 -3.84 5.37 15.31
N TYR A 115 -4.50 5.10 14.19
CA TYR A 115 -5.33 6.08 13.47
C TYR A 115 -6.78 5.61 13.28
N PRO A 116 -7.53 5.33 14.37
CA PRO A 116 -8.86 4.73 14.29
C PRO A 116 -9.92 5.65 13.65
N GLU A 117 -9.67 6.95 13.59
CA GLU A 117 -10.56 7.94 12.98
C GLU A 117 -10.08 8.38 11.58
N TYR A 118 -9.04 7.75 11.02
CA TYR A 118 -8.55 8.10 9.69
C TYR A 118 -9.55 7.71 8.59
N GLN A 119 -9.89 8.68 7.75
CA GLN A 119 -10.84 8.52 6.64
C GLN A 119 -10.24 9.00 5.30
N GLY A 120 -8.91 9.03 5.19
CA GLY A 120 -8.24 9.39 3.94
C GLY A 120 -8.40 8.32 2.85
N GLU A 121 -8.06 8.69 1.62
CA GLU A 121 -8.34 7.91 0.41
C GLU A 121 -7.72 6.50 0.41
N GLU A 122 -6.67 6.28 1.20
CA GLU A 122 -5.93 5.03 1.30
C GLU A 122 -6.59 4.01 2.23
N ILE A 123 -7.57 4.41 3.05
CA ILE A 123 -8.12 3.54 4.10
C ILE A 123 -8.76 2.27 3.52
N GLU A 124 -9.42 2.37 2.37
CA GLU A 124 -10.02 1.23 1.68
C GLU A 124 -8.94 0.22 1.22
N GLU A 125 -7.82 0.73 0.68
CA GLU A 125 -6.67 -0.09 0.27
C GLU A 125 -5.99 -0.74 1.48
N VAL A 126 -5.86 -0.04 2.61
CA VAL A 126 -5.32 -0.59 3.86
C VAL A 126 -6.13 -1.79 4.32
N TYR A 127 -7.46 -1.67 4.42
CA TYR A 127 -8.33 -2.79 4.81
C TYR A 127 -8.25 -3.95 3.80
N TYR A 128 -8.30 -3.65 2.50
CA TYR A 128 -8.25 -4.68 1.46
C TYR A 128 -6.93 -5.47 1.49
N LEU A 129 -5.79 -4.77 1.56
CA LEU A 129 -4.48 -5.41 1.61
C LEU A 129 -4.25 -6.17 2.93
N LEU A 130 -4.78 -5.68 4.05
CA LEU A 130 -4.76 -6.41 5.32
C LEU A 130 -5.53 -7.73 5.21
N GLY A 131 -6.75 -7.70 4.68
CA GLY A 131 -7.57 -8.91 4.47
C GLY A 131 -6.89 -9.91 3.54
N GLN A 132 -6.31 -9.42 2.44
CA GLN A 132 -5.52 -10.24 1.52
C GLN A 132 -4.27 -10.84 2.18
N ALA A 133 -3.57 -10.08 3.03
CA ALA A 133 -2.40 -10.57 3.74
C ALA A 133 -2.77 -11.68 4.74
N TYR A 134 -3.87 -11.53 5.47
CA TYR A 134 -4.42 -12.59 6.32
C TYR A 134 -4.75 -13.84 5.50
N PHE A 135 -5.49 -13.67 4.40
CA PHE A 135 -5.90 -14.77 3.53
C PHE A 135 -4.69 -15.55 3.01
N ARG A 136 -3.67 -14.84 2.50
CA ARG A 136 -2.45 -15.44 1.95
C ARG A 136 -1.55 -16.07 3.02
N SER A 137 -1.67 -15.61 4.26
CA SER A 137 -1.04 -16.22 5.43
C SER A 137 -1.80 -17.43 5.99
N GLY A 138 -2.94 -17.82 5.38
CA GLY A 138 -3.80 -18.91 5.85
C GLY A 138 -4.63 -18.59 7.08
N LYS A 139 -4.66 -17.32 7.49
CA LYS A 139 -5.45 -16.79 8.61
C LYS A 139 -6.85 -16.42 8.13
N TYR A 140 -7.61 -17.43 7.75
CA TYR A 140 -8.87 -17.24 7.02
C TYR A 140 -9.98 -16.62 7.88
N ALA A 141 -10.00 -16.88 9.19
CA ALA A 141 -10.97 -16.28 10.10
C ALA A 141 -10.77 -14.75 10.19
N GLU A 142 -9.52 -14.32 10.38
CA GLU A 142 -9.17 -12.90 10.41
C GLU A 142 -9.38 -12.23 9.05
N ALA A 143 -9.11 -12.95 7.95
CA ALA A 143 -9.40 -12.47 6.60
C ALA A 143 -10.90 -12.21 6.41
N GLU A 144 -11.75 -13.18 6.79
CA GLU A 144 -13.22 -13.03 6.72
C GLU A 144 -13.70 -11.82 7.50
N GLU A 145 -13.23 -11.63 8.73
CA GLU A 145 -13.60 -10.47 9.55
C GLU A 145 -13.20 -9.15 8.89
N VAL A 146 -11.98 -9.05 8.35
CA VAL A 146 -11.52 -7.86 7.65
C VAL A 146 -12.33 -7.60 6.37
N PHE A 147 -12.61 -8.64 5.58
CA PHE A 147 -13.42 -8.51 4.36
C PHE A 147 -14.86 -8.10 4.66
N LYS A 148 -15.45 -8.62 5.74
CA LYS A 148 -16.76 -8.18 6.22
C LYS A 148 -16.76 -6.71 6.65
N ASN A 149 -15.70 -6.26 7.33
CA ASN A 149 -15.57 -4.87 7.76
C ASN A 149 -15.49 -3.92 6.57
N ILE A 150 -14.68 -4.21 5.56
CA ILE A 150 -14.60 -3.35 4.36
C ILE A 150 -15.94 -3.27 3.62
N LEU A 151 -16.70 -4.37 3.51
CA LEU A 151 -18.05 -4.35 2.90
C LEU A 151 -19.05 -3.51 3.70
N SER A 152 -18.90 -3.47 5.02
CA SER A 152 -19.77 -2.68 5.90
C SER A 152 -19.40 -1.20 5.91
N LEU A 153 -18.10 -0.89 5.93
CA LEU A 153 -17.59 0.49 6.04
C LEU A 153 -17.58 1.20 4.69
N PHE A 154 -17.31 0.46 3.61
CA PHE A 154 -17.07 1.00 2.27
C PHE A 154 -17.92 0.26 1.22
N PRO A 155 -19.27 0.37 1.28
CA PRO A 155 -20.16 -0.34 0.36
C PRO A 155 -20.02 0.10 -1.12
N GLY A 156 -19.33 1.21 -1.38
CA GLY A 156 -19.03 1.72 -2.72
C GLY A 156 -17.60 1.44 -3.20
N PHE A 157 -16.82 0.64 -2.46
CA PHE A 157 -15.44 0.33 -2.83
C PHE A 157 -15.37 -0.33 -4.20
N GLU A 158 -14.43 0.11 -5.05
CA GLU A 158 -14.30 -0.37 -6.43
C GLU A 158 -14.16 -1.90 -6.52
N LEU A 159 -13.49 -2.52 -5.55
CA LEU A 159 -13.26 -3.97 -5.51
C LEU A 159 -14.31 -4.73 -4.68
N THR A 160 -15.51 -4.18 -4.48
CA THR A 160 -16.57 -4.81 -3.66
C THR A 160 -16.84 -6.27 -4.06
N SER A 161 -16.94 -6.58 -5.36
CA SER A 161 -17.19 -7.96 -5.83
C SER A 161 -16.03 -8.91 -5.50
N GLU A 162 -14.79 -8.43 -5.60
CA GLU A 162 -13.59 -9.19 -5.26
C GLU A 162 -13.51 -9.43 -3.75
N VAL A 163 -13.82 -8.41 -2.94
CA VAL A 163 -13.92 -8.54 -1.48
C VAL A 163 -14.98 -9.57 -1.08
N LYS A 164 -16.19 -9.53 -1.67
CA LYS A 164 -17.24 -10.55 -1.43
C LYS A 164 -16.76 -11.95 -1.80
N TYR A 165 -16.01 -12.07 -2.91
CA TYR A 165 -15.41 -13.34 -3.30
C TYR A 165 -14.43 -13.84 -2.24
N TYR A 166 -13.54 -13.00 -1.74
CA TYR A 166 -12.59 -13.39 -0.71
C TYR A 166 -13.21 -13.63 0.66
N GLU A 167 -14.30 -12.94 1.04
CA GLU A 167 -15.10 -13.26 2.23
C GLU A 167 -15.64 -14.70 2.11
N GLY A 168 -16.34 -15.02 1.01
CA GLY A 168 -16.87 -16.35 0.74
C GLY A 168 -15.79 -17.44 0.63
N LEU A 169 -14.65 -17.12 0.01
CA LEU A 169 -13.52 -18.04 -0.11
C LEU A 169 -12.85 -18.29 1.25
N SER A 170 -12.77 -17.29 2.12
CA SER A 170 -12.26 -17.45 3.49
C SER A 170 -13.13 -18.41 4.28
N LEU A 171 -14.46 -18.21 4.25
CA LEU A 171 -15.44 -19.13 4.86
C LEU A 171 -15.29 -20.57 4.33
N PHE A 172 -15.11 -20.72 3.01
CA PHE A 172 -14.87 -22.03 2.41
C PHE A 172 -13.58 -22.69 2.93
N LYS A 173 -12.49 -21.93 3.04
CA LYS A 173 -11.20 -22.42 3.56
C LYS A 173 -11.27 -22.79 5.05
N GLU A 174 -12.17 -22.18 5.80
CA GLU A 174 -12.48 -22.54 7.18
C GLU A 174 -13.42 -23.76 7.32
N ASN A 175 -13.94 -24.30 6.21
CA ASN A 175 -14.99 -25.33 6.18
C ASN A 175 -16.38 -24.87 6.66
N LYS A 176 -16.64 -23.55 6.69
CA LYS A 176 -17.97 -22.96 6.96
C LYS A 176 -18.82 -22.95 5.69
N TYR A 177 -19.13 -24.14 5.18
CA TYR A 177 -19.69 -24.31 3.84
C TYR A 177 -21.08 -23.67 3.68
N GLU A 178 -21.93 -23.75 4.69
CA GLU A 178 -23.28 -23.18 4.65
C GLU A 178 -23.22 -21.66 4.47
N GLU A 179 -22.35 -20.99 5.23
CA GLU A 179 -22.14 -19.53 5.16
C GLU A 179 -21.50 -19.14 3.82
N ALA A 180 -20.48 -19.89 3.38
CA ALA A 180 -19.82 -19.67 2.09
C ALA A 180 -20.82 -19.79 0.91
N ILE A 181 -21.72 -20.79 0.94
CA ILE A 181 -22.74 -20.96 -0.10
C ILE A 181 -23.65 -19.74 -0.20
N VAL A 182 -24.08 -19.18 0.93
CA VAL A 182 -24.93 -17.98 0.95
C VAL A 182 -24.18 -16.82 0.29
N LYS A 183 -22.97 -16.51 0.78
CA LYS A 183 -22.17 -15.39 0.29
C LYS A 183 -21.82 -15.48 -1.19
N LEU A 184 -21.41 -16.67 -1.65
CA LEU A 184 -21.03 -16.88 -3.04
C LEU A 184 -22.25 -16.86 -3.98
N LYS A 185 -23.42 -17.34 -3.54
CA LYS A 185 -24.66 -17.24 -4.33
C LYS A 185 -25.12 -15.79 -4.48
N ASP A 186 -25.04 -15.00 -3.41
CA ASP A 186 -25.40 -13.59 -3.46
C ASP A 186 -24.52 -12.86 -4.49
N LEU A 187 -23.20 -13.11 -4.46
CA LEU A 187 -22.26 -12.56 -5.44
C LEU A 187 -22.58 -12.97 -6.89
N ILE A 188 -22.85 -14.26 -7.15
CA ILE A 188 -23.18 -14.74 -8.50
C ILE A 188 -24.46 -14.09 -9.00
N THR A 189 -25.48 -14.00 -8.14
CA THR A 189 -26.78 -13.43 -8.50
C THR A 189 -26.65 -11.94 -8.85
N GLU A 190 -25.88 -11.18 -8.07
CA GLU A 190 -25.60 -9.78 -8.37
C GLU A 190 -24.90 -9.60 -9.73
N ALA A 191 -23.89 -10.43 -10.02
CA ALA A 191 -23.15 -10.39 -11.28
C ALA A 191 -24.07 -10.69 -12.49
N GLU A 192 -24.93 -11.70 -12.39
CA GLU A 192 -25.90 -12.04 -13.45
C GLU A 192 -26.91 -10.90 -13.72
N ILE A 193 -27.32 -10.18 -12.67
CA ILE A 193 -28.22 -9.02 -12.80
C ILE A 193 -27.49 -7.86 -13.51
N GLU A 194 -26.24 -7.62 -13.17
CA GLU A 194 -25.44 -6.55 -13.78
C GLU A 194 -25.19 -6.81 -15.28
N ASP A 195 -24.87 -8.05 -15.65
CA ASP A 195 -24.66 -8.44 -17.05
C ASP A 195 -25.93 -8.25 -17.88
N LYS A 196 -27.09 -8.67 -17.38
CA LYS A 196 -28.38 -8.44 -18.05
C LYS A 196 -28.66 -6.95 -18.28
N LYS A 197 -28.40 -6.10 -17.28
CA LYS A 197 -28.56 -4.64 -17.43
C LYS A 197 -27.64 -4.06 -18.49
N LYS A 198 -26.39 -4.54 -18.58
CA LYS A 198 -25.43 -4.11 -19.62
C LYS A 198 -25.89 -4.52 -21.01
N GLU A 199 -26.43 -5.73 -21.16
CA GLU A 199 -27.02 -6.19 -22.43
C GLU A 199 -28.22 -5.34 -22.85
N GLU A 200 -29.15 -5.06 -21.94
CA GLU A 200 -30.30 -4.18 -22.19
C GLU A 200 -29.87 -2.76 -22.56
N ALA A 201 -28.89 -2.19 -21.86
CA ALA A 201 -28.36 -0.86 -22.17
C ALA A 201 -27.71 -0.78 -23.55
N ARG A 202 -26.99 -1.83 -23.98
CA ARG A 202 -26.43 -1.93 -25.34
C ARG A 202 -27.52 -1.99 -26.40
N TYR A 203 -28.61 -2.72 -26.14
CA TYR A 203 -29.75 -2.80 -27.05
C TYR A 203 -30.46 -1.45 -27.21
N LEU A 204 -30.58 -0.66 -26.14
CA LEU A 204 -31.23 0.66 -26.18
C LEU A 204 -30.38 1.76 -26.84
N LEU A 205 -29.07 1.55 -26.97
CA LEU A 205 -28.13 2.49 -27.59
C LEU A 205 -27.77 2.13 -29.04
N ALA A 206 -28.26 0.99 -29.56
CA ALA A 206 -28.08 0.51 -30.92
C ALA A 206 -29.29 0.85 -31.81
#